data_AF-A0A3N4DSE6-F1
#
_entry.id   AF-A0A3N4DSE6-F1
#
_cell.length_a   1.000
_cell.length_b   1.000
_cell.length_c   1.000
_cell.angle_alpha   90.00
_cell.angle_beta   90.00
_cell.angle_gamma   90.00
#
_symmetry.space_group_name_H-M   'P 1'
#
loop_
_entity.id
_entity.type
_entity.pdbx_description
1 polymer ?
#
loop_
_entity_poly.entity_id
_entity_poly.type
_entity_poly.pdbx_seq_one_letter_code
_entity_poly.pdbx_strand_id
1 'polypeptide(L)' 'MNPAFSVKQGQYLAFIYYYSKVNGYPPAQADIQKYFGVSAPTVHQTILKLETDELISRTPRESRSLKVLIKTDELPLEW' A
#
# COMPACT_ATOMS: atom_id res chain seq x y z
N MET A 1 6.98 1.85 -20.11
CA MET A 1 7.20 2.73 -18.94
C MET A 1 7.75 1.85 -17.85
N ASN A 2 8.96 2.14 -17.36
CA ASN A 2 9.53 1.39 -16.25
C ASN A 2 8.76 1.82 -15.01
N PRO A 3 8.06 0.93 -14.28
CA PRO A 3 7.38 1.35 -13.07
C PRO A 3 8.43 1.93 -12.11
N ALA A 4 8.13 3.07 -11.50
CA ALA A 4 9.00 3.73 -10.52
C ALA A 4 9.21 2.88 -9.25
N PHE A 5 8.54 1.74 -9.16
CA PHE A 5 8.48 0.88 -8.00
C PHE A 5 8.79 -0.58 -8.35
N SER A 6 9.36 -1.30 -7.39
CA SER A 6 9.63 -2.74 -7.50
C SER A 6 8.35 -3.57 -7.50
N VAL A 7 8.40 -4.81 -7.99
CA VAL A 7 7.27 -5.75 -8.03
C VAL A 7 6.57 -5.85 -6.66
N LYS A 8 7.33 -5.99 -5.57
CA LYS A 8 6.75 -6.06 -4.21
C LYS A 8 6.06 -4.76 -3.80
N GLN A 9 6.60 -3.60 -4.18
CA GLN A 9 5.93 -2.32 -3.91
C GLN A 9 4.62 -2.23 -4.69
N GLY A 10 4.61 -2.68 -5.96
CA GLY A 10 3.41 -2.76 -6.78
C GLY A 10 2.29 -3.58 -6.14
N GLN A 11 2.61 -4.75 -5.57
CA GLN A 11 1.63 -5.59 -4.85
C GLN A 11 1.00 -4.87 -3.66
N TYR A 12 1.80 -4.14 -2.87
CA TYR A 12 1.29 -3.37 -1.74
C TYR A 12 0.38 -2.24 -2.21
N LEU A 13 0.76 -1.51 -3.27
CA LEU A 13 -0.04 -0.43 -3.83
C LEU A 13 -1.38 -0.96 -4.36
N ALA A 14 -1.35 -2.05 -5.11
CA ALA A 14 -2.56 -2.70 -5.63
C ALA A 14 -3.45 -3.17 -4.48
N PHE A 15 -2.89 -3.84 -3.46
CA PHE A 15 -3.65 -4.27 -2.29
C PHE A 15 -4.33 -3.09 -1.58
N ILE A 16 -3.60 -2.00 -1.29
CA ILE A 16 -4.16 -0.81 -0.62
C ILE A 16 -5.30 -0.21 -1.43
N TYR A 17 -5.12 -0.08 -2.75
CA TYR A 17 -6.12 0.48 -3.65
C TYR A 17 -7.38 -0.39 -3.74
N TYR A 18 -7.23 -1.68 -4.05
CA TYR A 18 -8.35 -2.60 -4.21
C TYR A 18 -9.07 -2.85 -2.90
N TYR A 19 -8.34 -2.95 -1.77
CA TYR A 19 -8.95 -3.06 -0.46
C TYR A 19 -9.84 -1.86 -0.17
N SER A 20 -9.37 -0.63 -0.44
CA SER A 20 -10.20 0.57 -0.28
C SER A 20 -11.39 0.60 -1.22
N LYS A 21 -11.24 0.11 -2.46
CA LYS A 21 -12.31 0.06 -3.45
C LYS A 21 -13.42 -0.93 -3.06
N VAL A 22 -13.06 -2.07 -2.48
CA VAL A 22 -14.01 -3.13 -2.09
C VAL A 22 -14.64 -2.84 -0.72
N ASN A 23 -13.84 -2.41 0.27
CA ASN A 23 -14.31 -2.22 1.64
C ASN A 23 -14.84 -0.81 1.94
N GLY A 24 -14.59 0.17 1.06
CA GLY A 24 -14.97 1.57 1.25
C GLY A 24 -14.08 2.34 2.23
N TYR A 25 -13.06 1.71 2.81
CA TYR A 25 -12.03 2.33 3.65
C TYR A 25 -10.67 1.68 3.40
N PRO A 26 -9.55 2.43 3.53
CA PRO A 26 -8.23 1.88 3.29
C PRO A 26 -7.81 0.89 4.39
N PRO A 27 -6.92 -0.07 4.08
CA PRO A 27 -6.50 -1.07 5.05
C PRO A 27 -5.69 -0.45 6.20
N ALA A 28 -5.75 -1.09 7.37
CA ALA A 28 -4.80 -0.86 8.44
C ALA A 28 -3.52 -1.67 8.22
N GLN A 29 -2.45 -1.35 8.96
CA GLN A 29 -1.21 -2.14 8.92
C GLN A 29 -1.48 -3.62 9.29
N ALA A 30 -2.39 -3.88 10.23
CA ALA A 30 -2.79 -5.23 10.60
C ALA A 30 -3.46 -6.03 9.47
N ASP A 31 -4.26 -5.37 8.62
CA ASP A 31 -4.88 -6.03 7.46
C ASP A 31 -3.81 -6.45 6.44
N ILE A 32 -2.83 -5.58 6.20
CA ILE A 32 -1.68 -5.85 5.32
C ILE A 32 -0.83 -6.98 5.90
N GLN A 33 -0.56 -6.96 7.21
CA GLN A 33 0.16 -8.05 7.88
C GLN A 33 -0.52 -9.40 7.69
N LYS A 34 -1.85 -9.43 7.87
CA LYS A 34 -2.66 -10.66 7.73
C LYS A 34 -2.68 -11.15 6.29
N TYR A 35 -2.79 -10.23 5.32
CA TYR A 35 -2.84 -10.59 3.90
C TYR A 35 -1.49 -11.09 3.38
N PHE A 36 -0.40 -10.38 3.66
CA PHE A 36 0.94 -10.72 3.17
C PHE A 36 1.70 -11.72 4.07
N GLY A 37 1.15 -12.07 5.24
CA GLY A 37 1.79 -12.99 6.17
C GLY A 37 3.11 -12.48 6.74
N VAL A 38 3.25 -11.16 6.91
CA VAL A 38 4.49 -10.50 7.35
C VAL A 38 4.36 -9.88 8.75
N SER A 39 5.50 -9.74 9.43
CA SER A 39 5.59 -9.14 10.75
C SER A 39 5.25 -7.64 10.73
N ALA A 40 4.73 -7.12 11.86
CA ALA A 40 4.43 -5.70 12.07
C ALA A 40 5.58 -4.76 11.67
N PRO A 41 6.84 -4.97 12.10
CA PRO A 41 7.94 -4.11 11.69
C PRO A 41 8.17 -4.12 10.16
N THR A 42 7.97 -5.25 9.49
CA THR A 42 8.15 -5.36 8.03
C THR A 42 7.10 -4.56 7.27
N VAL A 43 5.83 -4.63 7.67
CA VAL A 43 4.78 -3.79 7.08
C VAL A 43 5.08 -2.33 7.34
N HIS A 44 5.45 -1.97 8.58
CA HIS A 44 5.75 -0.59 8.93
C HIS A 44 6.88 -0.03 8.05
N GLN A 45 7.99 -0.74 7.91
CA GLN A 45 9.11 -0.34 7.04
C GLN A 45 8.70 -0.24 5.57
N THR A 46 7.86 -1.16 5.09
CA THR A 46 7.39 -1.13 3.69
C THR A 46 6.52 0.09 3.44
N ILE A 47 5.60 0.41 4.36
CA ILE A 47 4.75 1.62 4.29
C ILE A 47 5.61 2.89 4.32
N LEU A 48 6.62 2.97 5.19
CA LEU A 48 7.54 4.11 5.22
C LEU A 48 8.28 4.28 3.90
N LYS A 49 8.74 3.18 3.29
CA LYS A 49 9.42 3.20 2.01
C LYS A 49 8.50 3.68 0.88
N LEU A 50 7.26 3.21 0.84
CA LEU A 50 6.26 3.67 -0.13
C LEU A 50 5.89 5.14 0.05
N GLU A 51 5.88 5.65 1.29
CA GLU A 51 5.66 7.06 1.60
C GLU A 51 6.85 7.92 1.14
N THR A 52 8.07 7.48 1.42
CA THR A 52 9.31 8.17 1.00
C THR A 52 9.44 8.25 -0.52
N ASP A 53 8.94 7.25 -1.23
CA ASP A 53 8.91 7.19 -2.69
C ASP A 53 7.71 7.95 -3.29
N GLU A 54 6.93 8.65 -2.46
CA GLU A 54 5.74 9.43 -2.85
C GLU A 54 4.64 8.59 -3.52
N LEU A 55 4.66 7.28 -3.35
CA LEU A 55 3.68 6.34 -3.93
C LEU A 55 2.39 6.27 -3.11
N ILE A 56 2.50 6.50 -1.80
CA ILE A 56 1.37 6.57 -0.87
C ILE A 56 1.48 7.78 0.05
N SER A 57 0.34 8.19 0.61
CA SER A 57 0.26 9.14 1.71
C SER A 57 -0.37 8.47 2.93
N ARG A 58 0.04 8.89 4.13
CA ARG A 58 -0.57 8.46 5.39
C ARG A 58 -0.56 9.58 6.43
N THR A 59 -1.52 9.53 7.34
CA THR A 59 -1.48 10.33 8.57
C THR A 59 -0.75 9.52 9.66
N PRO A 60 0.35 10.03 10.25
CA PRO A 60 1.03 9.32 11.33
C PRO A 60 0.11 9.17 12.54
N ARG A 61 0.16 8.00 13.19
CA ARG A 61 -0.67 7.60 14.34
C ARG A 61 -2.16 7.41 14.06
N GLU A 62 -2.59 7.50 12.80
CA GLU A 62 -3.96 7.23 12.41
C GLU A 62 -4.06 5.90 11.67
N SER A 63 -4.93 5.02 12.17
CA SER A 63 -5.24 3.77 11.47
C SER A 63 -6.17 4.07 10.30
N ARG A 64 -5.99 3.35 9.18
CA ARG A 64 -6.83 3.49 7.98
C ARG A 64 -6.73 4.89 7.34
N SER A 65 -5.53 5.43 7.27
CA SER A 65 -5.25 6.70 6.56
C SER A 65 -4.36 6.52 5.34
N LEU A 66 -4.09 5.27 4.95
CA LEU A 66 -3.29 4.96 3.75
C LEU A 66 -4.05 5.38 2.50
N LYS A 67 -3.42 6.19 1.64
CA LYS A 67 -3.95 6.59 0.34
C LYS A 67 -2.90 6.36 -0.73
N VAL A 68 -3.28 5.71 -1.82
CA VAL A 68 -2.40 5.56 -2.98
C VAL A 68 -2.38 6.86 -3.78
N LEU A 69 -1.20 7.37 -4.09
CA LEU A 69 -1.00 8.63 -4.82
C LEU A 69 -0.80 8.43 -6.32
N ILE A 70 -0.41 7.22 -6.74
CA ILE A 70 -0.24 6.88 -8.16
C ILE A 70 -1.58 6.69 -8.88
N LYS A 71 -1.56 6.90 -10.20
CA LYS A 71 -2.74 6.65 -11.04
C LYS A 71 -3.04 5.16 -11.10
N THR A 72 -4.31 4.82 -11.23
CA THR A 72 -4.77 3.43 -11.37
C THR A 72 -4.26 2.75 -12.63
N ASP A 73 -3.92 3.53 -13.66
CA ASP A 73 -3.33 3.04 -14.90
C ASP A 73 -1.90 2.50 -14.71
N GLU A 74 -1.20 2.97 -13.67
CA GLU A 74 0.15 2.52 -13.31
C GLU A 74 0.13 1.40 -12.28
N LEU A 75 -1.00 1.15 -11.61
CA LEU A 75 -1.13 0.07 -10.65
C LEU A 75 -1.07 -1.28 -11.37
N PRO A 76 -0.30 -2.26 -10.86
CA PRO A 76 -0.37 -3.60 -11.41
C PRO A 76 -1.78 -4.17 -11.23
N LEU A 77 -2.33 -4.72 -12.31
CA LEU A 77 -3.64 -5.38 -12.31
C LEU A 77 -3.63 -6.70 -11.52
N GLU A 78 -2.45 -7.29 -11.34
CA GLU A 78 -2.22 -8.53 -10.61
C GLU A 78 -1.58 -8.24 -9.23
N TRP A 79 -2.18 -8.75 -8.15
CA TRP A 79 -1.79 -8.52 -6.75
C TRP A 79 -1.47 -9.83 -6.02
#